data_AF-A0A1F9I3P9-F1
#
_entry.id   AF-A0A1F9I3P9-F1
#
_cell.length_a   1.000
_cell.length_b   1.000
_cell.length_c   1.000
_cell.angle_alpha   90.00
_cell.angle_beta   90.00
_cell.angle_gamma   90.00
#
_symmetry.space_group_name_H-M   'P 1'
#
loop_
_entity.id
_entity.type
_entity.pdbx_description
1 polymer ?
#
loop_
_entity_poly.entity_id
_entity_poly.type
_entity_poly.pdbx_seq_one_letter_code
_entity_poly.pdbx_strand_id
1 'polypeptide(L)'
;MVKFEIEYMGRGPKEVRCYILEDMILVRLKGVLTQAERQLTKSPDGVELIKRMRSTLIENAKPILFQVIGDIAGVKAISLYTDIGTVTSERIIVFTLDGDLEKALLRKKSP
;
A
#
# COMPACT_ATOMS: atom_id res chain seq x y z
N MET A 1 -5.60 -4.60 -0.06
CA MET A 1 -4.21 -4.60 -0.57
C MET A 1 -3.76 -5.91 -1.19
N VAL A 2 -3.90 -7.08 -0.54
CA VAL A 2 -3.47 -8.37 -1.15
C VAL A 2 -4.10 -8.59 -2.53
N LYS A 3 -5.43 -8.45 -2.63
CA LYS A 3 -6.16 -8.58 -3.90
C LYS A 3 -5.61 -7.64 -4.98
N PHE A 4 -5.40 -6.37 -4.64
CA PHE A 4 -4.80 -5.38 -5.54
C PHE A 4 -3.39 -5.79 -6.03
N GLU A 5 -2.50 -6.24 -5.15
CA GLU A 5 -1.16 -6.69 -5.55
C GLU A 5 -1.21 -7.92 -6.47
N ILE A 6 -2.14 -8.86 -6.23
CA ILE A 6 -2.31 -10.04 -7.08
C ILE A 6 -2.86 -9.66 -8.45
N GLU A 7 -3.98 -8.92 -8.48
CA GLU A 7 -4.74 -8.66 -9.70
C GLU A 7 -4.13 -7.53 -10.55
N TYR A 8 -3.56 -6.51 -9.92
CA TYR A 8 -3.03 -5.33 -10.60
C TYR A 8 -1.52 -5.41 -10.83
N MET A 9 -0.77 -5.98 -9.87
CA MET A 9 0.70 -6.09 -9.96
C MET A 9 1.17 -7.48 -10.40
N GLY A 10 0.26 -8.45 -10.52
CA GLY A 10 0.56 -9.83 -10.94
C GLY A 10 1.25 -10.68 -9.87
N ARG A 11 1.42 -10.17 -8.64
CA ARG A 11 2.07 -10.89 -7.54
C ARG A 11 1.62 -10.36 -6.18
N GLY A 12 1.12 -11.25 -5.34
CA GLY A 12 0.82 -10.94 -3.94
C GLY A 12 2.05 -10.86 -3.03
N PRO A 13 1.96 -10.12 -1.91
CA PRO A 13 2.97 -10.13 -0.85
C PRO A 13 2.99 -11.46 -0.11
N LYS A 14 4.11 -11.77 0.54
CA LYS A 14 4.24 -12.92 1.45
C LYS A 14 3.64 -12.66 2.83
N GLU A 15 3.74 -11.42 3.30
CA GLU A 15 3.20 -10.98 4.60
C GLU A 15 2.55 -9.61 4.41
N VAL A 16 1.42 -9.40 5.09
CA VAL A 16 0.72 -8.11 5.14
C VAL A 16 0.42 -7.76 6.59
N ARG A 17 0.72 -6.52 6.96
CA ARG A 17 0.26 -5.92 8.22
C ARG A 17 -0.42 -4.59 7.92
N CYS A 18 -1.46 -4.30 8.67
CA CYS A 18 -2.21 -3.06 8.59
C CYS A 18 -2.33 -2.47 10.00
N TYR A 19 -2.14 -1.17 10.10
CA TYR A 19 -2.25 -0.40 11.32
C TYR A 19 -3.13 0.81 11.04
N ILE A 20 -3.90 1.21 12.04
CA ILE A 20 -4.69 2.43 12.02
C ILE A 20 -4.10 3.33 13.09
N LEU A 21 -3.81 4.58 12.73
CA LEU A 21 -3.29 5.61 13.63
C LEU A 21 -4.05 6.88 13.34
N GLU A 22 -4.94 7.31 14.23
CA GLU A 22 -5.83 8.47 14.02
C GLU A 22 -6.57 8.41 12.65
N ASP A 23 -6.29 9.36 11.75
CA ASP A 23 -6.82 9.49 10.40
C ASP A 23 -5.97 8.78 9.33
N MET A 24 -5.04 7.90 9.74
CA MET A 24 -4.14 7.19 8.83
C MET A 24 -4.34 5.68 8.85
N ILE A 25 -4.19 5.07 7.67
CA ILE A 25 -4.05 3.62 7.50
C ILE A 25 -2.64 3.34 6.96
N LEU A 26 -1.83 2.68 7.77
CA LEU A 26 -0.50 2.22 7.41
C LEU A 26 -0.55 0.75 7.01
N VAL A 27 -0.17 0.45 5.76
CA VAL A 27 -0.05 -0.91 5.25
C VAL A 27 1.42 -1.23 5.00
N ARG A 28 1.90 -2.32 5.62
CA ARG A 28 3.22 -2.90 5.36
C ARG A 28 3.07 -4.21 4.62
N LEU A 29 3.70 -4.29 3.46
CA LEU A 29 3.75 -5.48 2.61
C LEU A 29 5.18 -5.99 2.56
N LYS A 30 5.40 -7.29 2.77
CA LYS A 30 6.72 -7.92 2.62
C LYS A 30 6.74 -8.95 1.51
N GLY A 31 7.88 -9.14 0.87
CA GLY A 31 8.07 -10.12 -0.20
C GLY A 31 7.39 -9.72 -1.51
N VAL A 32 7.21 -8.41 -1.75
CA VAL A 32 6.48 -7.85 -2.90
C VAL A 32 7.21 -7.98 -4.24
N LEU A 33 8.54 -8.14 -4.22
CA LEU A 33 9.32 -8.28 -5.44
C LEU A 33 9.12 -9.65 -6.08
N THR A 34 8.93 -9.69 -7.39
CA THR A 34 8.99 -10.89 -8.21
C THR A 34 10.41 -11.44 -8.29
N GLN A 35 10.58 -12.64 -8.86
CA GLN A 35 11.92 -13.18 -9.09
C GLN A 35 12.70 -12.36 -10.13
N ALA A 36 12.01 -11.86 -11.17
CA ALA A 36 12.61 -11.00 -12.19
C ALA A 36 13.05 -9.64 -11.60
N GLU A 37 12.18 -9.00 -10.81
CA GLU A 37 12.55 -7.74 -10.15
C GLU A 37 13.76 -7.90 -9.22
N ARG A 38 13.86 -9.01 -8.46
CA ARG A 38 15.05 -9.30 -7.64
C ARG A 38 16.35 -9.43 -8.44
N GLN A 39 16.29 -9.78 -9.73
CA GLN A 39 17.50 -9.78 -10.56
C GLN A 39 17.90 -8.36 -10.95
N LEU A 40 16.91 -7.50 -11.24
CA LEU A 40 17.14 -6.09 -11.59
C LEU A 40 17.66 -5.26 -10.40
N THR A 41 17.33 -5.62 -9.16
CA THR A 41 17.85 -4.91 -7.98
C THR A 41 19.37 -5.05 -7.78
N LYS A 42 20.06 -5.85 -8.61
CA LYS A 42 21.52 -6.01 -8.58
C LYS A 42 22.28 -4.83 -9.20
N SER A 43 21.60 -3.92 -9.89
CA SER A 43 22.20 -2.69 -10.42
C SER A 43 21.44 -1.44 -9.95
N PRO A 44 22.10 -0.28 -9.83
CA PRO A 44 21.43 0.98 -9.50
C PRO A 44 20.31 1.34 -10.47
N ASP A 45 20.56 1.23 -11.78
CA ASP A 45 19.58 1.53 -12.83
C ASP A 45 18.35 0.61 -12.74
N GLY A 46 18.55 -0.66 -12.40
CA GLY A 46 17.45 -1.61 -12.22
C GLY A 46 16.61 -1.30 -10.97
N VAL A 47 17.24 -0.82 -9.89
CA VAL A 47 16.53 -0.31 -8.71
C VAL A 47 15.67 0.90 -9.06
N GLU A 48 16.23 1.86 -9.80
CA GLU A 48 15.50 3.05 -10.23
C GLU A 48 14.30 2.69 -11.13
N LEU A 49 14.52 1.79 -12.09
CA LEU A 49 13.48 1.30 -12.99
C LEU A 49 12.31 0.68 -12.22
N ILE A 50 12.60 -0.20 -11.23
CA ILE A 50 11.56 -0.82 -10.40
C ILE A 50 10.80 0.26 -9.63
N LYS A 51 11.50 1.19 -8.98
CA LYS A 51 10.85 2.26 -8.20
C LYS A 51 9.93 3.10 -9.09
N ARG A 52 10.41 3.52 -10.26
CA ARG A 52 9.63 4.31 -11.21
C ARG A 52 8.38 3.56 -11.68
N MET A 53 8.56 2.32 -12.15
CA MET A 53 7.46 1.46 -12.60
C MET A 53 6.40 1.30 -11.50
N ARG A 54 6.83 0.96 -10.27
CA ARG A 54 5.91 0.73 -9.14
C ARG A 54 5.17 2.01 -8.74
N SER A 55 5.84 3.15 -8.71
CA SER A 55 5.20 4.44 -8.44
C SER A 55 4.15 4.76 -9.51
N THR A 56 4.49 4.63 -10.80
CA THR A 56 3.54 4.88 -11.90
C THR A 56 2.29 3.99 -11.81
N LEU A 57 2.45 2.70 -11.52
CA LEU A 57 1.32 1.77 -11.38
C LEU A 57 0.41 2.15 -10.19
N ILE A 58 0.99 2.59 -9.07
CA ILE A 58 0.20 3.04 -7.91
C ILE A 58 -0.53 4.35 -8.21
N GLU A 59 0.13 5.32 -8.84
CA GLU A 59 -0.50 6.59 -9.22
C GLU A 59 -1.74 6.37 -10.10
N ASN A 60 -1.63 5.49 -11.11
CA ASN A 60 -2.75 5.14 -11.99
C ASN A 60 -3.88 4.41 -11.23
N ALA A 61 -3.54 3.68 -10.17
CA ALA A 61 -4.49 2.96 -9.34
C ALA A 61 -5.09 3.79 -8.20
N LYS A 62 -4.65 5.04 -7.98
CA LYS A 62 -5.16 5.86 -6.86
C LYS A 62 -6.69 5.96 -6.82
N PRO A 63 -7.41 6.23 -7.92
CA PRO A 63 -8.87 6.35 -7.87
C PRO A 63 -9.56 5.09 -7.35
N ILE A 64 -9.15 3.91 -7.84
CA ILE A 64 -9.74 2.64 -7.41
C ILE A 64 -9.35 2.29 -5.97
N LEU A 65 -8.12 2.60 -5.56
CA LEU A 65 -7.68 2.39 -4.18
C LEU A 65 -8.43 3.29 -3.20
N PHE A 66 -8.67 4.56 -3.56
CA PHE A 66 -9.42 5.49 -2.72
C PHE A 66 -10.86 5.04 -2.54
N GLN A 67 -11.50 4.58 -3.61
CA GLN A 67 -12.84 4.02 -3.54
C GLN A 67 -12.88 2.81 -2.61
N VAL A 68 -11.99 1.83 -2.82
CA VAL A 68 -11.96 0.60 -2.00
C VAL A 68 -11.69 0.91 -0.53
N ILE A 69 -10.75 1.81 -0.21
CA ILE A 69 -10.49 2.19 1.18
C ILE A 69 -11.69 2.93 1.76
N GLY A 70 -12.32 3.82 1.00
CA GLY A 70 -13.54 4.53 1.40
C GLY A 70 -14.69 3.58 1.75
N ASP A 71 -14.95 2.61 0.88
CA ASP A 71 -16.01 1.62 1.06
C ASP A 71 -15.78 0.72 2.29
N ILE A 72 -14.52 0.37 2.58
CA ILE A 72 -14.15 -0.48 3.72
C ILE A 72 -14.14 0.32 5.04
N ALA A 73 -13.55 1.52 5.04
CA ALA A 73 -13.34 2.31 6.24
C ALA A 73 -14.58 3.12 6.64
N GLY A 74 -15.46 3.46 5.69
CA GLY A 74 -16.61 4.35 5.89
C GLY A 74 -16.24 5.83 6.00
N VAL A 75 -14.98 6.18 5.70
CA VAL A 75 -14.42 7.54 5.64
C VAL A 75 -13.57 7.65 4.38
N LYS A 76 -13.48 8.83 3.76
CA LYS A 76 -12.84 8.97 2.45
C LYS A 76 -11.32 8.98 2.59
N ALA A 77 -10.64 8.27 1.71
CA ALA A 77 -9.20 8.47 1.52
C ALA A 77 -8.95 9.78 0.75
N ILE A 78 -8.07 10.63 1.28
CA ILE A 78 -7.73 11.93 0.67
C ILE A 78 -6.34 11.94 0.02
N SER A 79 -5.42 11.11 0.52
CA SER A 79 -4.09 10.96 -0.09
C SER A 79 -3.53 9.55 0.09
N LEU A 80 -2.58 9.21 -0.77
CA LEU A 80 -1.80 7.98 -0.69
C LEU A 80 -0.33 8.30 -0.93
N TYR A 81 0.50 7.80 -0.01
CA TYR A 81 1.95 7.81 -0.11
C TYR A 81 2.48 6.38 -0.10
N THR A 82 3.53 6.12 -0.86
CA THR A 82 4.18 4.81 -0.85
C THR A 82 5.65 4.91 -1.17
N ASP A 83 6.44 4.01 -0.58
CA ASP A 83 7.80 3.71 -1.03
C ASP A 83 8.03 2.20 -0.99
N ILE A 84 8.96 1.74 -1.83
CA ILE A 84 9.39 0.35 -1.93
C ILE A 84 10.89 0.24 -1.61
N GLY A 85 11.18 -0.53 -0.56
CA GLY A 85 12.53 -0.96 -0.22
C GLY A 85 12.93 -2.16 -1.07
N THR A 86 13.82 -1.95 -2.04
CA THR A 86 14.30 -3.02 -2.94
C THR A 86 15.22 -4.01 -2.23
N VAL A 87 15.96 -3.57 -1.20
CA VAL A 87 16.83 -4.43 -0.38
C VAL A 87 16.01 -5.34 0.55
N THR A 88 15.02 -4.77 1.24
CA THR A 88 14.17 -5.51 2.18
C THR A 88 13.02 -6.25 1.49
N SER A 89 12.76 -5.95 0.21
CA SER A 89 11.58 -6.39 -0.53
C SER A 89 10.29 -6.02 0.20
N GLU A 90 10.23 -4.81 0.77
CA GLU A 90 9.07 -4.29 1.47
C GLU A 90 8.45 -3.11 0.74
N ARG A 91 7.14 -2.98 0.83
CA ARG A 91 6.43 -1.75 0.46
C ARG A 91 5.69 -1.23 1.68
N ILE A 92 5.85 0.06 1.93
CA ILE A 92 5.03 0.80 2.88
C ILE A 92 4.05 1.65 2.08
N ILE A 93 2.79 1.64 2.51
CA ILE A 93 1.71 2.44 1.93
C ILE A 93 1.01 3.14 3.09
N VAL A 94 0.81 4.44 2.95
CA VAL A 94 0.06 5.25 3.91
C VAL A 94 -1.11 5.86 3.16
N PHE A 95 -2.32 5.61 3.65
CA PHE A 95 -3.50 6.38 3.29
C PHE A 95 -3.76 7.39 4.40
N THR A 96 -4.08 8.63 4.03
CA THR A 96 -4.68 9.58 4.96
C THR A 96 -6.16 9.72 4.63
N LEU A 97 -6.98 10.00 5.63
CA LEU A 97 -8.43 9.98 5.56
C LEU A 97 -9.00 11.37 5.90
N ASP A 98 -10.25 11.63 5.51
CA ASP A 98 -10.96 12.86 5.88
C ASP A 98 -11.54 12.85 7.30
N GLY A 99 -11.19 11.84 8.11
CA GLY A 99 -11.61 11.73 9.49
C GLY A 99 -10.82 10.68 10.29
N ASP A 100 -10.84 10.84 11.61
CA ASP A 100 -10.18 9.97 12.59
C ASP A 100 -10.89 8.61 12.68
N LEU A 101 -10.33 7.63 11.95
CA LEU A 101 -10.84 6.28 11.88
C LEU A 101 -10.62 5.51 13.18
N GLU A 102 -9.49 5.73 13.84
CA GLU A 102 -9.18 5.08 15.12
C GLU A 102 -10.26 5.39 16.17
N LYS A 103 -10.60 6.67 16.33
CA LYS A 103 -11.67 7.11 17.23
C LYS A 103 -13.03 6.58 16.80
N ALA A 104 -13.34 6.54 15.50
CA ALA A 104 -14.60 6.00 15.00
C ALA A 104 -14.75 4.50 15.35
N LEU A 105 -13.66 3.73 15.28
CA LEU A 105 -13.64 2.32 15.65
C LEU A 105 -13.71 2.09 17.15
N LEU A 106 -13.06 2.93 17.97
CA LEU A 106 -13.15 2.86 19.42
C LEU A 106 -14.57 3.15 19.92
N ARG A 107 -15.27 4.13 19.32
CA ARG A 107 -16.68 4.42 19.65
C ARG A 107 -17.61 3.26 19.35
N LYS A 108 -17.38 2.52 18.25
CA LYS A 108 -18.18 1.32 17.90
C LYS A 108 -17.95 0.13 18.85
N LYS A 109 -16.87 0.13 19.63
CA LYS A 109 -16.57 -0.94 20.61
C LYS A 109 -17.14 -0.67 22.00
N SER A 110 -17.63 0.53 22.27
CA SER A 110 -18.34 0.83 23.52
C SER A 110 -19.76 0.26 23.44
N PRO A 111 -20.20 -0.51 24.46
CA PRO A 111 -21.53 -1.13 24.49
C PRO A 111 -22.67 -0.12 24.55
#